data_AF-A0A8C9JVR2-F1
#
_entry.id   AF-A0A8C9JVR2-F1
#
_cell.length_a   1.000
_cell.length_b   1.000
_cell.length_c   1.000
_cell.angle_alpha   90.00
_cell.angle_beta   90.00
_cell.angle_gamma   90.00
#
_symmetry.space_group_name_H-M   'P 1'
#
loop_
_entity.id
_entity.type
_entity.pdbx_description
1 polymer ?
#
loop_
_entity_poly.entity_id
_entity_poly.type
_entity_poly.pdbx_seq_one_letter_code
_entity_poly.pdbx_strand_id
1 'polypeptide(L)'
;YTLWSYPDLLPAFTTWPPVLEKLVGGADLMLPGLVVPPAGLPQVQKGDLCAIALLGNRAPVAVGVAAMSTAEMLTSGLKGRGFSVLHTYQDHLWRSGDKSSPPSLAPLALDPPDLSEEKESVQADPTLQGDLRRLTLEGEEENGEVQRMCEEKSLSEASEDPSVRGLNPDPTDSKTLQEQMDELVQRCFLHALKCQVRKADLPLLTSTFLGSHMLSCCPEGRQLDIKKSSYKKLSKFLQHMQQEQIIQVKELSKGVESIVAVDWKHPRITSFVIAEPSPTSQTIQEGSREQPYHPPDIKSLYCVPASMTLLFQESGHKKGSILEGGEVRMIIINYVKRNDLVDADNKNLVKLDPILCDCILEKNEQHTVMKLPWDSLLTRCLEKLQPVYQVTFPGQEPIVKKGRICPIDITLAQRASNKKVTVVRNLEAYGLDPCSVAAILQQRCQASATVTPAPGAKDSLQVQIQGNQVHHLSRLLLEEYQLPRKHIQGLEKAPKPGKKK
;
A
#
# COMPACT_ATOMS: atom_id res chain seq x y z
N TYR A 1 -15.14 0.68 0.88
CA TYR A 1 -14.62 -0.68 1.12
C TYR A 1 -15.68 -1.75 1.01
N THR A 2 -16.67 -1.85 1.91
CA THR A 2 -17.69 -2.94 1.87
C THR A 2 -18.41 -3.08 0.52
N LEU A 3 -18.82 -1.95 -0.06
CA LEU A 3 -19.50 -1.92 -1.36
C LEU A 3 -18.58 -2.24 -2.54
N TRP A 4 -17.25 -2.27 -2.34
CA TRP A 4 -16.30 -2.76 -3.35
C TRP A 4 -16.25 -4.29 -3.36
N SER A 5 -16.41 -4.93 -2.20
CA SER A 5 -16.50 -6.39 -2.10
C SER A 5 -17.86 -6.91 -2.56
N TYR A 6 -18.92 -6.17 -2.29
CA TYR A 6 -20.30 -6.54 -2.63
C TYR A 6 -21.01 -5.40 -3.37
N PRO A 7 -20.68 -5.16 -4.65
CA PRO A 7 -21.19 -4.02 -5.41
C PRO A 7 -22.70 -4.10 -5.70
N ASP A 8 -23.27 -5.30 -5.73
CA ASP A 8 -24.69 -5.51 -6.08
C ASP A 8 -25.65 -5.30 -4.89
N LEU A 9 -25.15 -4.87 -3.71
CA LEU A 9 -26.00 -4.57 -2.55
C LEU A 9 -26.87 -3.32 -2.72
N LEU A 10 -26.45 -2.39 -3.57
CA LEU A 10 -27.16 -1.13 -3.81
C LEU A 10 -27.34 -0.87 -5.31
N PRO A 11 -28.45 -0.22 -5.72
CA PRO A 11 -28.62 0.26 -7.08
C PRO A 11 -27.48 1.22 -7.46
N ALA A 12 -26.85 0.98 -8.61
CA ALA A 12 -25.68 1.73 -9.05
C ALA A 12 -26.00 2.70 -10.18
N PHE A 13 -25.59 3.96 -10.02
CA PHE A 13 -25.70 5.01 -11.00
C PHE A 13 -24.33 5.40 -11.54
N THR A 14 -24.24 5.60 -12.85
CA THR A 14 -22.98 5.94 -13.51
C THR A 14 -22.88 7.46 -13.70
N THR A 15 -21.71 8.03 -13.42
CA THR A 15 -21.40 9.45 -13.64
C THR A 15 -20.10 9.62 -14.43
N TRP A 16 -19.90 10.81 -15.00
CA TRP A 16 -18.69 11.12 -15.78
C TRP A 16 -17.46 11.33 -14.86
N PRO A 17 -16.24 10.96 -15.29
CA PRO A 17 -15.01 11.15 -14.50
C PRO A 17 -14.78 12.57 -13.95
N PRO A 18 -15.05 13.68 -14.68
CA PRO A 18 -14.87 15.03 -14.15
C PRO A 18 -15.76 15.37 -12.96
N VAL A 19 -16.86 14.63 -12.76
CA VAL A 19 -17.77 14.83 -11.63
C VAL A 19 -17.15 14.33 -10.33
N LEU A 20 -16.22 13.36 -10.39
CA LEU A 20 -15.54 12.81 -9.21
C LEU A 20 -14.87 13.89 -8.38
N GLU A 21 -14.12 14.81 -8.99
CA GLU A 21 -13.43 15.88 -8.27
C GLU A 21 -14.39 16.76 -7.45
N LYS A 22 -15.63 16.93 -7.94
CA LYS A 22 -16.67 17.68 -7.23
C LYS A 22 -17.29 16.87 -6.10
N LEU A 23 -17.53 15.58 -6.32
CA LEU A 23 -18.07 14.66 -5.30
C LEU A 23 -17.09 14.50 -4.14
N VAL A 24 -15.79 14.34 -4.41
CA VAL A 24 -14.74 14.27 -3.39
C VAL A 24 -14.67 15.57 -2.57
N GLY A 25 -15.03 16.70 -3.18
CA GLY A 25 -15.19 18.00 -2.52
C GLY A 25 -16.44 18.14 -1.64
N GLY A 26 -17.28 17.09 -1.55
CA GLY A 26 -18.52 17.10 -0.76
C GLY A 26 -19.73 17.69 -1.49
N ALA A 27 -19.68 17.81 -2.82
CA ALA A 27 -20.84 18.27 -3.60
C ALA A 27 -21.88 17.15 -3.80
N ASP A 28 -23.15 17.53 -3.88
CA ASP A 28 -24.23 16.63 -4.31
C ASP A 28 -24.08 16.26 -5.81
N LEU A 29 -24.60 15.10 -6.20
CA LEU A 29 -24.62 14.68 -7.60
C LEU A 29 -25.81 15.34 -8.32
N MET A 30 -25.49 16.24 -9.25
CA MET A 30 -26.46 16.89 -10.13
C MET A 30 -26.85 15.96 -11.28
N LEU A 31 -28.13 15.94 -11.65
CA LEU A 31 -28.66 15.07 -12.71
C LEU A 31 -27.98 15.23 -14.09
N PRO A 32 -27.50 16.42 -14.52
CA PRO A 32 -26.76 16.53 -15.78
C PRO A 32 -25.43 15.77 -15.79
N GLY A 33 -24.89 15.42 -14.61
CA GLY A 33 -23.66 14.63 -14.49
C GLY A 33 -23.87 13.13 -14.64
N LEU A 34 -25.12 12.67 -14.67
CA LEU A 34 -25.48 11.26 -14.78
C LEU A 34 -25.27 10.77 -16.22
N VAL A 35 -24.67 9.59 -16.36
CA VAL A 35 -24.66 8.85 -17.63
C VAL A 35 -25.90 7.97 -17.64
N VAL A 36 -26.75 8.14 -18.64
CA VAL A 36 -27.90 7.26 -18.85
C VAL A 36 -27.44 6.08 -19.72
N PRO A 37 -27.42 4.84 -19.21
CA PRO A 37 -27.11 3.67 -20.02
C PRO A 37 -28.20 3.44 -21.08
N PRO A 38 -27.90 2.74 -22.19
CA PRO A 38 -28.92 2.35 -23.17
C PRO A 38 -30.07 1.54 -22.58
N ALA A 39 -29.80 0.76 -21.52
CA ALA A 39 -30.80 -0.02 -20.78
C ALA A 39 -31.70 0.82 -19.84
N GLY A 40 -31.44 2.13 -19.73
CA GLY A 40 -32.12 3.02 -18.81
C GLY A 40 -31.47 3.09 -17.43
N LEU A 41 -32.02 3.98 -16.59
CA LEU A 41 -31.58 4.15 -15.21
C LEU A 41 -32.23 3.11 -14.30
N PRO A 42 -31.53 2.61 -13.25
CA PRO A 42 -32.14 1.71 -12.29
C PRO A 42 -33.31 2.41 -11.58
N GLN A 43 -34.34 1.64 -11.25
CA GLN A 43 -35.55 2.14 -10.61
C GLN A 43 -35.32 2.31 -9.11
N VAL A 44 -35.36 3.57 -8.64
CA VAL A 44 -35.25 3.92 -7.23
C VAL A 44 -36.30 4.94 -6.84
N GLN A 45 -36.73 4.88 -5.57
CA GLN A 45 -37.59 5.86 -4.95
C GLN A 45 -36.77 6.98 -4.31
N LYS A 46 -37.43 8.12 -4.10
CA LYS A 46 -36.85 9.20 -3.33
C LYS A 46 -36.59 8.72 -1.89
N GLY A 47 -35.36 8.89 -1.41
CA GLY A 47 -34.91 8.44 -0.11
C GLY A 47 -34.12 7.12 -0.13
N ASP A 48 -34.09 6.42 -1.27
CA ASP A 48 -33.35 5.17 -1.38
C ASP A 48 -31.83 5.40 -1.38
N LEU A 49 -31.10 4.47 -0.77
CA LEU A 49 -29.65 4.46 -0.77
C LEU A 49 -29.13 3.91 -2.11
N CYS A 50 -28.13 4.57 -2.67
CA CYS A 50 -27.59 4.23 -3.98
C CYS A 50 -26.07 4.33 -4.03
N ALA A 51 -25.49 3.55 -4.93
CA ALA A 51 -24.08 3.58 -5.26
C ALA A 51 -23.86 4.50 -6.47
N ILE A 52 -22.79 5.29 -6.44
CA ILE A 52 -22.38 6.13 -7.57
C ILE A 52 -21.05 5.58 -8.07
N ALA A 53 -21.01 5.15 -9.33
CA ALA A 53 -19.84 4.60 -10.00
C ALA A 53 -19.42 5.47 -11.20
N LEU A 54 -18.18 5.33 -11.65
CA LEU A 54 -17.67 6.08 -12.80
C LEU A 54 -17.89 5.31 -14.11
N LEU A 55 -18.03 6.05 -15.20
CA LEU A 55 -18.04 5.44 -16.52
C LEU A 55 -16.76 4.60 -16.75
N GLY A 56 -16.94 3.31 -17.04
CA GLY A 56 -15.85 2.36 -17.27
C GLY A 56 -15.40 1.54 -16.04
N ASN A 57 -15.94 1.79 -14.85
CA ASN A 57 -15.65 0.98 -13.66
C ASN A 57 -16.90 0.78 -12.80
N ARG A 58 -17.26 -0.47 -12.46
CA ARG A 58 -18.39 -0.73 -11.56
C ARG A 58 -18.10 -0.42 -10.09
N ALA A 59 -16.84 -0.23 -9.70
CA ALA A 59 -16.50 0.09 -8.32
C ALA A 59 -17.11 1.43 -7.89
N PRO A 60 -17.96 1.45 -6.85
CA PRO A 60 -18.59 2.68 -6.39
C PRO A 60 -17.57 3.68 -5.82
N VAL A 61 -17.60 4.91 -6.32
CA VAL A 61 -16.76 6.02 -5.84
C VAL A 61 -17.46 6.91 -4.82
N ALA A 62 -18.78 6.81 -4.72
CA ALA A 62 -19.57 7.47 -3.69
C ALA A 62 -20.82 6.68 -3.33
N VAL A 63 -21.37 6.96 -2.15
CA VAL A 63 -22.65 6.46 -1.66
C VAL A 63 -23.53 7.66 -1.35
N GLY A 64 -24.76 7.64 -1.82
CA GLY A 64 -25.70 8.74 -1.65
C GLY A 64 -27.14 8.29 -1.50
N VAL A 65 -28.00 9.26 -1.25
CA VAL A 65 -29.45 9.08 -1.14
C VAL A 65 -30.13 9.77 -2.31
N ALA A 66 -31.07 9.08 -2.97
CA ALA A 66 -31.84 9.65 -4.06
C ALA A 66 -32.73 10.81 -3.58
N ALA A 67 -32.52 12.00 -4.13
CA ALA A 67 -33.32 13.18 -3.81
C ALA A 67 -34.63 13.24 -4.62
N MET A 68 -34.68 12.53 -5.74
CA MET A 68 -35.81 12.39 -6.66
C MET A 68 -35.95 10.92 -7.06
N SER A 69 -37.16 10.47 -7.41
CA SER A 69 -37.34 9.11 -7.96
C SER A 69 -36.82 9.04 -9.39
N THR A 70 -36.49 7.84 -9.90
CA THR A 70 -36.01 7.68 -11.29
C THR A 70 -36.99 8.27 -12.31
N ALA A 71 -38.29 8.14 -12.07
CA ALA A 71 -39.33 8.71 -12.93
C ALA A 71 -39.28 10.26 -12.95
N GLU A 72 -39.09 10.89 -11.80
CA GLU A 72 -38.95 12.35 -11.69
C GLU A 72 -37.63 12.84 -12.33
N MET A 73 -36.55 12.08 -12.19
CA MET A 73 -35.25 12.40 -12.82
C MET A 73 -35.36 12.46 -14.35
N LEU A 74 -36.07 11.49 -14.95
CA LEU A 74 -36.31 11.45 -16.38
C LEU A 74 -37.29 12.54 -16.84
N THR A 75 -38.39 12.73 -16.10
CA THR A 75 -39.43 13.72 -16.43
C THR A 75 -38.91 15.16 -16.36
N SER A 76 -37.98 15.44 -15.44
CA SER A 76 -37.33 16.75 -15.31
C SER A 76 -36.28 17.05 -16.40
N GLY A 77 -36.04 16.11 -17.33
CA GLY A 77 -35.01 16.24 -18.35
C GLY A 77 -33.60 16.28 -17.75
N LEU A 78 -33.37 15.50 -16.68
CA LEU A 78 -32.10 15.45 -15.94
C LEU A 78 -31.64 16.81 -15.42
N LYS A 79 -32.55 17.63 -14.89
CA LYS A 79 -32.21 18.92 -14.29
C LYS A 79 -32.44 18.93 -12.79
N GLY A 80 -31.45 19.45 -12.05
CA GLY A 80 -31.52 19.60 -10.59
C GLY A 80 -30.61 18.62 -9.84
N ARG A 81 -30.83 18.53 -8.53
CA ARG A 81 -30.08 17.65 -7.63
C ARG A 81 -30.69 16.25 -7.69
N GLY A 82 -29.90 15.28 -8.12
CA GLY A 82 -30.33 13.88 -8.24
C GLY A 82 -30.10 13.11 -6.95
N PHE A 83 -28.90 13.22 -6.39
CA PHE A 83 -28.50 12.44 -5.22
C PHE A 83 -27.76 13.31 -4.22
N SER A 84 -28.11 13.17 -2.94
CA SER A 84 -27.33 13.75 -1.85
C SER A 84 -26.21 12.80 -1.47
N VAL A 85 -24.97 13.27 -1.52
CA VAL A 85 -23.79 12.42 -1.31
C VAL A 85 -23.52 12.32 0.19
N LEU A 86 -23.48 11.08 0.70
CA LEU A 86 -23.20 10.80 2.11
C LEU A 86 -21.74 10.44 2.37
N HIS A 87 -21.16 9.66 1.47
CA HIS A 87 -19.81 9.13 1.58
C HIS A 87 -19.14 9.13 0.22
N THR A 88 -17.85 9.42 0.17
CA THR A 88 -17.07 9.46 -1.08
C THR A 88 -15.66 8.92 -0.90
N TYR A 89 -15.09 8.45 -2.01
CA TYR A 89 -13.67 8.13 -2.10
C TYR A 89 -12.82 9.32 -1.64
N GLN A 90 -11.75 9.06 -0.88
CA GLN A 90 -10.86 10.08 -0.28
C GLN A 90 -11.45 10.96 0.84
N ASP A 91 -12.68 10.71 1.31
CA ASP A 91 -13.21 11.38 2.50
C ASP A 91 -12.61 10.85 3.82
N HIS A 92 -13.05 11.43 4.93
CA HIS A 92 -12.54 11.08 6.27
C HIS A 92 -12.83 9.63 6.67
N LEU A 93 -13.98 9.09 6.26
CA LEU A 93 -14.36 7.72 6.58
C LEU A 93 -13.52 6.74 5.77
N TRP A 94 -13.28 7.03 4.48
CA TRP A 94 -12.37 6.25 3.63
C TRP A 94 -10.93 6.29 4.17
N ARG A 95 -10.45 7.48 4.58
CA ARG A 95 -9.10 7.65 5.17
C ARG A 95 -8.88 6.86 6.46
N SER A 96 -9.96 6.50 7.16
CA SER A 96 -9.91 5.69 8.38
C SER A 96 -9.73 4.20 8.10
N GLY A 97 -9.95 3.74 6.86
CA GLY A 97 -9.73 2.36 6.45
C GLY A 97 -8.34 2.12 5.84
N ASP A 98 -8.25 1.13 4.96
CA ASP A 98 -6.99 0.64 4.38
C ASP A 98 -6.35 1.56 3.32
N LYS A 99 -7.06 2.63 2.92
CA LYS A 99 -6.67 3.61 1.90
C LYS A 99 -6.42 3.00 0.52
N SER A 100 -7.04 1.85 0.24
CA SER A 100 -6.96 1.20 -1.06
C SER A 100 -7.65 2.04 -2.16
N SER A 101 -7.09 2.00 -3.36
CA SER A 101 -7.70 2.58 -4.56
C SER A 101 -8.92 1.74 -5.00
N PRO A 102 -9.92 2.33 -5.67
CA PRO A 102 -11.08 1.59 -6.16
C PRO A 102 -10.63 0.46 -7.09
N PRO A 103 -11.09 -0.79 -6.90
CA PRO A 103 -10.73 -1.90 -7.78
C PRO A 103 -11.27 -1.66 -9.19
N SER A 104 -10.62 -2.23 -10.20
CA SER A 104 -11.13 -2.22 -11.58
C SER A 104 -12.15 -3.35 -11.74
N LEU A 105 -13.44 -3.04 -11.58
CA LEU A 105 -14.53 -3.98 -11.82
C LEU A 105 -15.08 -3.77 -13.23
N ALA A 106 -14.99 -4.80 -14.08
CA ALA A 106 -15.45 -4.76 -15.45
C ALA A 106 -16.96 -4.42 -15.52
N PRO A 107 -17.41 -3.54 -16.45
CA PRO A 107 -18.82 -3.33 -16.71
C PRO A 107 -19.50 -4.65 -17.10
N LEU A 108 -20.74 -4.89 -16.64
CA LEU A 108 -21.52 -6.03 -17.14
C LEU A 108 -21.73 -5.85 -18.64
N ALA A 109 -21.20 -6.77 -19.45
CA ALA A 109 -21.54 -6.86 -20.86
C ALA A 109 -23.01 -7.27 -20.99
N LEU A 110 -23.77 -6.56 -21.82
CA LEU A 110 -25.09 -7.01 -22.27
C LEU A 110 -24.87 -7.85 -23.53
N ASP A 111 -25.35 -9.10 -23.51
CA ASP A 111 -25.53 -9.87 -24.73
C ASP A 111 -26.49 -9.11 -25.67
N PRO A 112 -26.22 -9.06 -26.99
CA PRO A 112 -27.11 -8.41 -27.93
C PRO A 112 -28.44 -9.18 -28.04
N PRO A 113 -29.59 -8.48 -28.18
CA PRO A 113 -30.88 -9.13 -28.34
C PRO A 113 -30.95 -9.84 -29.70
N ASP A 114 -31.24 -11.15 -29.66
CA ASP A 114 -31.57 -11.95 -30.84
C ASP A 114 -32.78 -11.33 -31.57
N LEU A 115 -32.53 -10.87 -32.79
CA LEU A 115 -33.55 -10.45 -33.75
C LEU A 115 -33.74 -11.57 -34.77
N SER A 116 -34.80 -12.37 -34.60
CA SER A 116 -35.39 -13.14 -35.70
C SER A 116 -36.91 -13.28 -35.50
N GLU A 117 -37.59 -12.26 -36.00
CA GLU A 117 -38.80 -12.29 -36.86
C GLU A 117 -39.89 -13.38 -36.70
N GLU A 118 -41.08 -12.86 -36.39
CA GLU A 118 -42.38 -13.03 -37.08
C GLU A 118 -43.35 -14.19 -36.76
N LYS A 119 -44.44 -13.76 -36.08
CA LYS A 119 -45.88 -13.87 -36.41
C LYS A 119 -46.72 -15.13 -36.06
N GLU A 120 -47.93 -14.76 -35.61
CA GLU A 120 -49.25 -15.43 -35.66
C GLU A 120 -49.77 -16.30 -34.49
N SER A 121 -50.53 -15.62 -33.60
CA SER A 121 -52.01 -15.69 -33.52
C SER A 121 -52.74 -16.46 -32.39
N VAL A 122 -53.75 -15.75 -31.83
CA VAL A 122 -55.05 -16.16 -31.22
C VAL A 122 -55.18 -16.58 -29.72
N GLN A 123 -55.81 -15.65 -28.96
CA GLN A 123 -56.85 -15.73 -27.89
C GLN A 123 -56.87 -16.85 -26.82
N ALA A 124 -56.93 -16.48 -25.53
CA ALA A 124 -58.15 -16.44 -24.69
C ALA A 124 -57.83 -16.15 -23.19
N ASP A 125 -58.71 -15.36 -22.56
CA ASP A 125 -58.76 -14.86 -21.15
C ASP A 125 -59.57 -15.85 -20.25
N PRO A 126 -59.89 -15.63 -18.94
CA PRO A 126 -59.13 -15.14 -17.76
C PRO A 126 -59.42 -15.91 -16.42
N THR A 127 -58.90 -15.36 -15.30
CA THR A 127 -59.44 -15.32 -13.90
C THR A 127 -59.28 -16.49 -12.90
N LEU A 128 -58.75 -16.13 -11.71
CA LEU A 128 -59.29 -16.28 -10.32
C LEU A 128 -58.14 -15.97 -9.33
N GLN A 129 -57.89 -14.74 -8.88
CA GLN A 129 -58.53 -13.98 -7.78
C GLN A 129 -58.70 -14.74 -6.45
N GLY A 130 -58.07 -14.23 -5.39
CA GLY A 130 -58.30 -14.65 -4.01
C GLY A 130 -57.30 -14.10 -2.97
N ASP A 131 -57.36 -12.79 -2.70
CA ASP A 131 -56.89 -12.17 -1.44
C ASP A 131 -57.52 -12.84 -0.22
N LEU A 132 -56.83 -12.90 0.95
CA LEU A 132 -57.22 -12.18 2.19
C LEU A 132 -56.36 -12.53 3.45
N ARG A 133 -55.69 -11.49 3.99
CA ARG A 133 -55.60 -11.04 5.41
C ARG A 133 -54.87 -11.84 6.53
N ARG A 134 -53.87 -11.12 7.08
CA ARG A 134 -53.71 -10.56 8.46
C ARG A 134 -53.75 -11.50 9.69
N LEU A 135 -52.62 -11.45 10.44
CA LEU A 135 -52.46 -10.91 11.83
C LEU A 135 -52.32 -11.84 13.07
N THR A 136 -51.12 -11.73 13.69
CA THR A 136 -50.78 -11.43 15.12
C THR A 136 -50.64 -12.47 16.26
N LEU A 137 -49.54 -12.26 17.03
CA LEU A 137 -49.24 -12.44 18.49
C LEU A 137 -49.01 -13.89 18.98
N GLU A 138 -48.17 -14.26 19.97
CA GLU A 138 -47.37 -13.62 21.04
C GLU A 138 -46.49 -14.70 21.76
N GLY A 139 -45.40 -14.30 22.45
CA GLY A 139 -44.77 -14.94 23.65
C GLY A 139 -44.01 -16.28 23.50
N GLU A 140 -42.94 -16.64 24.23
CA GLU A 140 -42.25 -16.14 25.44
C GLU A 140 -40.78 -16.64 25.48
N GLU A 141 -39.98 -16.03 26.35
CA GLU A 141 -38.54 -16.26 26.62
C GLU A 141 -38.27 -17.45 27.57
N GLU A 142 -37.07 -18.07 27.51
CA GLU A 142 -36.31 -18.39 28.73
C GLU A 142 -34.83 -18.71 28.47
N ASN A 143 -34.03 -18.42 29.49
CA ASN A 143 -32.58 -18.31 29.55
C ASN A 143 -32.01 -19.48 30.37
N GLY A 144 -30.76 -19.93 30.14
CA GLY A 144 -30.14 -20.93 31.03
C GLY A 144 -28.73 -21.42 30.64
N GLU A 145 -27.73 -20.94 31.38
CA GLU A 145 -26.32 -21.37 31.39
C GLU A 145 -26.11 -22.67 32.21
N VAL A 146 -25.23 -23.61 31.80
CA VAL A 146 -24.39 -24.41 32.72
C VAL A 146 -23.09 -24.93 32.03
N GLN A 147 -21.95 -24.66 32.67
CA GLN A 147 -20.61 -25.23 32.46
C GLN A 147 -20.47 -26.71 32.88
N ARG A 148 -19.67 -27.53 32.16
CA ARG A 148 -18.68 -28.43 32.83
C ARG A 148 -17.63 -29.05 31.89
N MET A 149 -16.45 -29.22 32.49
CA MET A 149 -15.14 -29.63 31.98
C MET A 149 -15.01 -31.09 31.48
N CYS A 150 -13.98 -31.25 30.65
CA CYS A 150 -13.01 -32.35 30.49
C CYS A 150 -13.32 -33.74 31.06
N GLU A 151 -13.21 -34.76 30.22
CA GLU A 151 -12.37 -35.93 30.53
C GLU A 151 -11.90 -36.68 29.28
N GLU A 152 -10.75 -37.33 29.46
CA GLU A 152 -9.83 -37.93 28.52
C GLU A 152 -10.22 -39.35 28.05
N LYS A 153 -9.59 -39.77 26.93
CA LYS A 153 -9.19 -41.14 26.54
C LYS A 153 -10.16 -42.05 25.76
N SER A 154 -9.68 -42.39 24.55
CA SER A 154 -9.35 -43.72 24.03
C SER A 154 -10.06 -44.22 22.75
N LEU A 155 -9.24 -44.29 21.70
CA LEU A 155 -9.04 -45.35 20.69
C LEU A 155 -10.23 -46.11 20.07
N SER A 156 -10.40 -45.85 18.76
CA SER A 156 -10.57 -46.78 17.61
C SER A 156 -11.66 -47.86 17.61
N GLU A 157 -12.52 -47.85 16.57
CA GLU A 157 -12.47 -48.80 15.44
C GLU A 157 -13.54 -48.46 14.35
N ALA A 158 -13.36 -49.09 13.18
CA ALA A 158 -13.80 -48.70 11.84
C ALA A 158 -15.28 -48.95 11.49
N SER A 159 -15.82 -48.19 10.50
CA SER A 159 -16.30 -48.69 9.19
C SER A 159 -17.06 -47.61 8.38
N GLU A 160 -16.58 -47.36 7.16
CA GLU A 160 -17.28 -46.73 6.01
C GLU A 160 -18.16 -47.82 5.33
N ASP A 161 -19.19 -47.64 4.49
CA ASP A 161 -19.76 -46.59 3.61
C ASP A 161 -21.19 -47.14 3.18
N PRO A 162 -22.01 -46.67 2.18
CA PRO A 162 -21.88 -45.54 1.24
C PRO A 162 -23.17 -44.72 0.90
N SER A 163 -22.95 -43.66 0.09
CA SER A 163 -23.79 -43.15 -1.04
C SER A 163 -24.69 -41.93 -0.79
N VAL A 164 -24.79 -40.86 -1.61
CA VAL A 164 -24.07 -40.23 -2.76
C VAL A 164 -24.87 -38.94 -3.09
N ARG A 165 -24.20 -37.92 -3.68
CA ARG A 165 -24.65 -37.00 -4.77
C ARG A 165 -24.19 -35.56 -4.47
N GLY A 166 -23.30 -34.89 -5.19
CA GLY A 166 -22.70 -35.06 -6.52
C GLY A 166 -22.93 -33.77 -7.33
N LEU A 167 -21.89 -33.22 -7.99
CA LEU A 167 -21.96 -32.49 -9.27
C LEU A 167 -20.55 -32.14 -9.82
N ASN A 168 -20.13 -32.98 -10.78
CA ASN A 168 -19.38 -32.83 -12.04
C ASN A 168 -17.90 -32.33 -12.16
N PRO A 169 -17.06 -33.10 -12.91
CA PRO A 169 -15.64 -32.85 -13.22
C PRO A 169 -15.39 -32.33 -14.66
N ASP A 170 -14.18 -31.83 -14.92
CA ASP A 170 -13.56 -31.66 -16.25
C ASP A 170 -12.25 -32.49 -16.31
N PRO A 171 -11.68 -32.85 -17.49
CA PRO A 171 -11.29 -34.22 -17.77
C PRO A 171 -9.78 -34.35 -18.03
N THR A 172 -8.99 -34.66 -17.01
CA THR A 172 -7.72 -35.41 -17.08
C THR A 172 -7.11 -35.50 -15.68
N ASP A 173 -7.37 -36.57 -14.93
CA ASP A 173 -6.41 -37.15 -13.97
C ASP A 173 -7.02 -38.37 -13.28
N SER A 174 -6.86 -39.54 -13.91
CA SER A 174 -6.99 -40.83 -13.22
C SER A 174 -5.67 -41.14 -12.48
N LYS A 175 -5.27 -40.30 -11.53
CA LYS A 175 -4.09 -40.53 -10.67
C LYS A 175 -4.55 -40.78 -9.24
N THR A 176 -4.01 -41.83 -8.63
CA THR A 176 -4.27 -42.14 -7.22
C THR A 176 -3.78 -41.00 -6.32
N LEU A 177 -4.40 -40.84 -5.15
CA LEU A 177 -4.06 -39.79 -4.18
C LEU A 177 -2.58 -39.81 -3.79
N GLN A 178 -1.97 -41.00 -3.83
CA GLN A 178 -0.55 -41.22 -3.58
C GLN A 178 0.34 -40.72 -4.74
N GLU A 179 -0.03 -40.96 -6.00
CA GLU A 179 0.70 -40.46 -7.18
C GLU A 179 0.66 -38.94 -7.27
N GLN A 180 -0.46 -38.32 -6.90
CA GLN A 180 -0.56 -36.86 -6.84
C GLN A 180 0.38 -36.26 -5.78
N MET A 181 0.55 -36.93 -4.64
CA MET A 181 1.50 -36.50 -3.60
C MET A 181 2.95 -36.74 -4.02
N ASP A 182 3.25 -37.84 -4.71
CA ASP A 182 4.58 -38.12 -5.24
C ASP A 182 5.01 -37.08 -6.28
N GLU A 183 4.10 -36.71 -7.19
CA GLU A 183 4.34 -35.68 -8.20
C GLU A 183 4.56 -34.30 -7.54
N LEU A 184 3.80 -33.98 -6.49
CA LEU A 184 3.96 -32.75 -5.72
C LEU A 184 5.32 -32.70 -4.99
N VAL A 185 5.71 -33.79 -4.33
CA VAL A 185 7.02 -33.89 -3.64
C VAL A 185 8.16 -33.75 -4.64
N GLN A 186 8.10 -34.42 -5.79
CA GLN A 186 9.10 -34.31 -6.86
C GLN A 186 9.15 -32.89 -7.46
N ARG A 187 7.99 -32.25 -7.68
CA ARG A 187 7.90 -30.88 -8.20
C ARG A 187 8.51 -29.87 -7.23
N CYS A 188 8.16 -29.92 -5.94
CA CYS A 188 8.72 -29.03 -4.93
C CYS A 188 10.23 -29.27 -4.72
N PHE A 189 10.68 -30.52 -4.82
CA PHE A 189 12.09 -30.88 -4.75
C PHE A 189 12.90 -30.25 -5.89
N LEU A 190 12.45 -30.41 -7.14
CA LEU A 190 13.11 -29.84 -8.32
C LEU A 190 13.05 -28.30 -8.32
N HIS A 191 11.95 -27.70 -7.84
CA HIS A 191 11.82 -26.26 -7.70
C HIS A 191 12.81 -25.69 -6.66
N ALA A 192 12.91 -26.33 -5.49
CA ALA A 192 13.86 -25.97 -4.44
C ALA A 192 15.32 -26.05 -4.92
N LEU A 193 15.68 -27.12 -5.64
CA LEU A 193 17.01 -27.33 -6.20
C LEU A 193 17.41 -26.29 -7.26
N LYS A 194 16.46 -25.80 -8.05
CA LYS A 194 16.71 -24.76 -9.06
C LYS A 194 16.80 -23.36 -8.49
N CYS A 195 15.89 -23.00 -7.57
CA CYS A 195 15.71 -21.61 -7.15
C CYS A 195 16.47 -21.26 -5.88
N GLN A 196 16.63 -22.20 -4.95
CA GLN A 196 17.06 -21.89 -3.60
C GLN A 196 18.42 -22.51 -3.21
N VAL A 197 18.86 -23.58 -3.88
CA VAL A 197 20.13 -24.26 -3.55
C VAL A 197 21.26 -23.82 -4.48
N ARG A 198 22.33 -23.25 -3.91
CA ARG A 198 23.57 -22.94 -4.64
C ARG A 198 24.68 -23.94 -4.28
N LYS A 199 25.69 -24.07 -5.15
CA LYS A 199 26.85 -24.97 -4.91
C LYS A 199 27.61 -24.65 -3.62
N ALA A 200 27.57 -23.40 -3.16
CA ALA A 200 28.22 -22.95 -1.92
C ALA A 200 27.48 -23.41 -0.66
N ASP A 201 26.21 -23.82 -0.77
CA ASP A 201 25.38 -24.19 0.37
C ASP A 201 25.59 -25.67 0.76
N LEU A 202 26.29 -26.46 -0.07
CA LEU A 202 26.56 -27.89 0.17
C LEU A 202 27.82 -28.10 1.04
N PRO A 203 27.79 -29.06 1.99
CA PRO A 203 26.75 -30.06 2.23
C PRO A 203 25.54 -29.52 3.03
N LEU A 204 24.32 -29.75 2.50
CA LEU A 204 23.06 -29.29 3.10
C LEU A 204 22.41 -30.36 3.96
N LEU A 205 21.90 -29.96 5.12
CA LEU A 205 21.16 -30.85 6.01
C LEU A 205 19.78 -31.17 5.44
N THR A 206 19.41 -32.45 5.42
CA THR A 206 18.14 -32.93 4.86
C THR A 206 16.91 -32.32 5.55
N SER A 207 16.96 -32.10 6.86
CA SER A 207 15.87 -31.47 7.62
C SER A 207 15.69 -29.99 7.27
N THR A 208 16.79 -29.24 7.13
CA THR A 208 16.78 -27.84 6.69
C THR A 208 16.30 -27.70 5.26
N PHE A 209 16.67 -28.64 4.39
CA PHE A 209 16.23 -28.66 3.01
C PHE A 209 14.72 -28.88 2.86
N LEU A 210 14.15 -29.83 3.62
CA LEU A 210 12.69 -30.00 3.65
C LEU A 210 11.98 -28.77 4.24
N GLY A 211 12.44 -28.34 5.42
CA GLY A 211 11.80 -27.30 6.24
C GLY A 211 11.82 -25.91 5.60
N SER A 212 12.98 -25.51 5.04
CA SER A 212 13.19 -24.16 4.55
C SER A 212 13.04 -24.05 3.04
N HIS A 213 13.43 -25.07 2.28
CA HIS A 213 13.52 -24.97 0.82
C HIS A 213 12.35 -25.65 0.11
N MET A 214 12.00 -26.89 0.46
CA MET A 214 10.89 -27.59 -0.18
C MET A 214 9.51 -27.05 0.23
N LEU A 215 9.31 -26.77 1.53
CA LEU A 215 8.05 -26.19 2.04
C LEU A 215 7.77 -24.79 1.49
N SER A 216 8.79 -23.94 1.38
CA SER A 216 8.69 -22.61 0.75
C SER A 216 8.33 -22.66 -0.75
N CYS A 217 8.52 -23.82 -1.39
CA CYS A 217 8.31 -24.04 -2.82
C CYS A 217 6.97 -24.72 -3.14
N CYS A 218 6.09 -24.91 -2.14
CA CYS A 218 4.79 -25.55 -2.32
C CYS A 218 3.75 -24.53 -2.83
N PRO A 219 2.89 -24.91 -3.79
CA PRO A 219 1.83 -24.04 -4.29
C PRO A 219 0.78 -23.76 -3.20
N GLU A 220 0.21 -22.55 -3.22
CA GLU A 220 -0.80 -22.10 -2.25
C GLU A 220 -2.00 -23.06 -2.22
N GLY A 221 -2.40 -23.49 -1.01
CA GLY A 221 -3.52 -24.43 -0.79
C GLY A 221 -3.17 -25.93 -0.79
N ARG A 222 -1.89 -26.32 -0.97
CA ARG A 222 -1.46 -27.73 -0.88
C ARG A 222 -0.42 -27.94 0.23
N GLN A 223 -0.70 -28.83 1.18
CA GLN A 223 0.25 -29.21 2.23
C GLN A 223 1.13 -30.39 1.79
N LEU A 224 2.46 -30.20 1.82
CA LEU A 224 3.42 -31.25 1.46
C LEU A 224 3.58 -32.24 2.62
N ASP A 225 2.93 -33.39 2.52
CA ASP A 225 3.00 -34.49 3.50
C ASP A 225 3.77 -35.69 2.92
N ILE A 226 5.05 -35.83 3.25
CA ILE A 226 5.88 -36.99 2.83
C ILE A 226 5.31 -38.31 3.36
N LYS A 227 4.55 -38.29 4.46
CA LYS A 227 3.89 -39.50 4.98
C LYS A 227 2.77 -40.03 4.07
N LYS A 228 2.16 -39.17 3.25
CA LYS A 228 1.11 -39.52 2.29
C LYS A 228 1.68 -39.88 0.90
N SER A 229 2.98 -39.67 0.70
CA SER A 229 3.71 -40.12 -0.49
C SER A 229 4.04 -41.63 -0.42
N SER A 230 4.34 -42.25 -1.57
CA SER A 230 4.77 -43.65 -1.66
C SER A 230 6.03 -43.96 -0.85
N TYR A 231 6.88 -42.94 -0.64
CA TYR A 231 8.16 -43.08 0.06
C TYR A 231 7.98 -43.21 1.58
N LYS A 232 6.90 -42.68 2.16
CA LYS A 232 6.54 -42.67 3.61
C LYS A 232 7.57 -42.04 4.56
N LYS A 233 8.83 -41.91 4.15
CA LYS A 233 9.98 -41.33 4.87
C LYS A 233 10.86 -40.56 3.88
N LEU A 234 11.40 -39.42 4.33
CA LEU A 234 12.28 -38.56 3.53
C LEU A 234 13.57 -39.28 3.09
N SER A 235 14.16 -40.12 3.94
CA SER A 235 15.35 -40.91 3.60
C SER A 235 15.14 -41.84 2.41
N LYS A 236 13.95 -42.47 2.30
CA LYS A 236 13.62 -43.34 1.16
C LYS A 236 13.45 -42.54 -0.14
N PHE A 237 12.87 -41.34 -0.04
CA PHE A 237 12.76 -40.43 -1.18
C PHE A 237 14.12 -39.94 -1.67
N LEU A 238 15.02 -39.55 -0.75
CA LEU A 238 16.36 -39.11 -1.14
C LEU A 238 17.22 -40.25 -1.70
N GLN A 239 17.08 -41.47 -1.18
CA GLN A 239 17.69 -42.67 -1.77
C GLN A 239 17.19 -42.93 -3.19
N HIS A 240 15.89 -42.72 -3.46
CA HIS A 240 15.32 -42.82 -4.80
C HIS A 240 15.91 -41.74 -5.74
N MET A 241 15.99 -40.48 -5.28
CA MET A 241 16.60 -39.38 -6.05
C MET A 241 18.11 -39.55 -6.25
N GLN A 242 18.79 -40.28 -5.35
CA GLN A 242 20.19 -40.69 -5.53
C GLN A 242 20.33 -41.83 -6.54
N GLN A 243 19.41 -42.79 -6.55
CA GLN A 243 19.38 -43.85 -7.56
C GLN A 243 19.17 -43.29 -8.97
N GLU A 244 18.36 -42.25 -9.09
CA GLU A 244 18.16 -41.48 -10.33
C GLU A 244 19.34 -40.54 -10.68
N GLN A 245 20.44 -40.55 -9.91
CA GLN A 245 21.64 -39.72 -10.14
C GLN A 245 21.41 -38.20 -10.08
N ILE A 246 20.34 -37.74 -9.43
CA ILE A 246 20.04 -36.31 -9.30
C ILE A 246 20.82 -35.69 -8.14
N ILE A 247 20.97 -36.44 -7.04
CA ILE A 247 21.68 -36.01 -5.83
C ILE A 247 22.62 -37.09 -5.29
N GLN A 248 23.56 -36.70 -4.45
CA GLN A 248 24.38 -37.60 -3.65
C GLN A 248 24.17 -37.29 -2.17
N VAL A 249 23.76 -38.29 -1.40
CA VAL A 249 23.50 -38.19 0.03
C VAL A 249 24.60 -38.93 0.79
N LYS A 250 25.10 -38.34 1.87
CA LYS A 250 26.00 -39.01 2.83
C LYS A 250 25.56 -38.73 4.25
N GLU A 251 25.79 -39.70 5.12
CA GLU A 251 25.63 -39.54 6.56
C GLU A 251 26.91 -38.90 7.12
N LEU A 252 26.85 -37.59 7.44
CA LEU A 252 28.00 -36.84 7.94
C LEU A 252 28.15 -36.94 9.47
N SER A 253 27.05 -37.19 10.17
CA SER A 253 27.01 -37.47 11.60
C SER A 253 26.02 -38.61 11.87
N LYS A 254 26.25 -39.41 12.91
CA LYS A 254 25.42 -40.59 13.24
C LYS A 254 23.93 -40.20 13.30
N GLY A 255 23.14 -40.75 12.39
CA GLY A 255 21.70 -40.56 12.28
C GLY A 255 21.24 -39.38 11.43
N VAL A 256 22.13 -38.60 10.80
CA VAL A 256 21.73 -37.41 10.02
C VAL A 256 22.28 -37.44 8.58
N GLU A 257 21.37 -37.62 7.63
CA GLU A 257 21.63 -37.58 6.19
C GLU A 257 21.81 -36.15 5.70
N SER A 258 22.83 -35.90 4.87
CA SER A 258 23.10 -34.62 4.25
C SER A 258 23.32 -34.78 2.75
N ILE A 259 22.78 -33.83 1.97
CA ILE A 259 22.96 -33.75 0.52
C ILE A 259 24.32 -33.10 0.26
N VAL A 260 25.25 -33.85 -0.35
CA VAL A 260 26.66 -33.44 -0.54
C VAL A 260 26.92 -32.94 -1.95
N ALA A 261 26.21 -33.46 -2.94
CA ALA A 261 26.30 -33.02 -4.33
C ALA A 261 24.94 -33.13 -5.01
N VAL A 262 24.70 -32.30 -6.01
CA VAL A 262 23.56 -32.39 -6.94
C VAL A 262 24.15 -32.50 -8.36
N ASP A 263 23.43 -33.05 -9.33
CA ASP A 263 23.78 -32.92 -10.73
C ASP A 263 22.85 -31.93 -11.45
N TRP A 264 23.28 -30.68 -11.55
CA TRP A 264 22.54 -29.60 -12.21
C TRP A 264 22.41 -29.79 -13.73
N LYS A 265 23.17 -30.71 -14.33
CA LYS A 265 23.08 -31.04 -15.77
C LYS A 265 22.05 -32.14 -16.04
N HIS A 266 21.40 -32.68 -15.01
CA HIS A 266 20.46 -33.78 -15.16
C HIS A 266 19.22 -33.36 -15.99
N PRO A 267 18.76 -34.20 -16.96
CA PRO A 267 17.63 -33.88 -17.85
C PRO A 267 16.37 -33.41 -17.11
N ARG A 268 16.00 -34.07 -15.99
CA ARG A 268 14.82 -33.71 -15.18
C ARG A 268 14.91 -32.34 -14.49
N ILE A 269 16.13 -31.84 -14.25
CA ILE A 269 16.31 -30.46 -13.77
C ILE A 269 16.22 -29.54 -14.98
N THR A 270 17.03 -29.72 -16.03
CA THR A 270 17.02 -28.83 -17.20
C THR A 270 15.65 -28.71 -17.89
N SER A 271 14.88 -29.80 -18.00
CA SER A 271 13.54 -29.82 -18.62
C SER A 271 12.43 -29.27 -17.73
N PHE A 272 12.70 -29.01 -16.44
CA PHE A 272 11.69 -28.48 -15.52
C PHE A 272 11.46 -26.99 -15.77
N VAL A 273 10.35 -26.65 -16.42
CA VAL A 273 9.93 -25.25 -16.62
C VAL A 273 9.22 -24.78 -15.36
N ILE A 274 9.81 -23.80 -14.68
CA ILE A 274 9.15 -23.09 -13.59
C ILE A 274 8.07 -22.24 -14.25
N ALA A 275 6.80 -22.46 -13.90
CA ALA A 275 5.76 -21.51 -14.26
C ALA A 275 6.16 -20.16 -13.66
N GLU A 276 6.42 -19.15 -14.50
CA GLU A 276 6.76 -17.83 -14.01
C GLU A 276 5.69 -17.39 -13.00
N PRO A 277 6.08 -16.82 -11.84
CA PRO A 277 5.12 -16.12 -11.02
C PRO A 277 4.62 -14.94 -11.85
N SER A 278 3.39 -15.03 -12.35
CA SER A 278 2.64 -13.85 -12.73
C SER A 278 2.79 -12.80 -11.62
N PRO A 279 3.03 -11.51 -11.92
CA PRO A 279 3.22 -10.45 -10.93
C PRO A 279 1.92 -10.08 -10.17
N THR A 280 1.05 -11.05 -9.92
CA THR A 280 -0.31 -10.86 -9.37
C THR A 280 -0.56 -11.66 -8.09
N SER A 281 0.43 -12.40 -7.57
CA SER A 281 0.34 -12.97 -6.21
C SER A 281 1.08 -12.10 -5.22
N GLN A 282 0.61 -10.85 -5.05
CA GLN A 282 0.77 -10.16 -3.78
C GLN A 282 -0.29 -10.73 -2.83
N THR A 283 0.16 -11.56 -1.90
CA THR A 283 -0.35 -11.65 -0.52
C THR A 283 -1.86 -11.48 -0.34
N ILE A 284 -2.58 -12.60 -0.37
CA ILE A 284 -3.77 -12.78 0.47
C ILE A 284 -3.43 -13.86 1.50
N GLN A 285 -2.64 -13.45 2.51
CA GLN A 285 -2.63 -14.10 3.82
C GLN A 285 -2.85 -13.01 4.85
N GLU A 286 -4.03 -13.12 5.47
CA GLU A 286 -4.38 -12.75 6.84
C GLU A 286 -3.81 -11.44 7.41
N GLY A 287 -4.75 -10.58 7.83
CA GLY A 287 -4.49 -9.25 8.35
C GLY A 287 -3.42 -9.17 9.44
N SER A 288 -2.72 -8.04 9.42
CA SER A 288 -1.77 -7.58 10.44
C SER A 288 -0.31 -8.00 10.30
N ARG A 289 0.24 -8.03 9.07
CA ARG A 289 1.67 -7.78 8.86
C ARG A 289 1.84 -6.43 8.18
N GLU A 290 2.24 -5.43 8.96
CA GLU A 290 2.64 -4.12 8.46
C GLU A 290 3.62 -4.32 7.28
N GLN A 291 3.33 -3.69 6.13
CA GLN A 291 4.26 -3.66 5.02
C GLN A 291 5.61 -3.11 5.53
N PRO A 292 6.75 -3.68 5.10
CA PRO A 292 8.04 -3.17 5.53
C PRO A 292 8.16 -1.70 5.16
N TYR A 293 8.51 -0.86 6.15
CA TYR A 293 8.69 0.56 5.91
C TYR A 293 9.79 0.78 4.87
N HIS A 294 9.46 1.57 3.86
CA HIS A 294 10.42 2.02 2.86
C HIS A 294 10.64 3.53 3.02
N PRO A 295 11.91 3.99 3.06
CA PRO A 295 12.20 5.39 3.26
C PRO A 295 11.67 6.24 2.08
N PRO A 296 11.05 7.40 2.34
CA PRO A 296 10.59 8.28 1.29
C PRO A 296 11.74 8.96 0.54
N ASP A 297 11.54 9.23 -0.75
CA ASP A 297 12.44 10.11 -1.51
C ASP A 297 12.12 11.57 -1.16
N ILE A 298 13.12 12.29 -0.63
CA ILE A 298 12.98 13.66 -0.14
C ILE A 298 13.88 14.58 -0.98
N LYS A 299 13.25 15.46 -1.75
CA LYS A 299 13.93 16.47 -2.57
C LYS A 299 13.76 17.86 -1.98
N SER A 300 14.86 18.60 -1.89
CA SER A 300 14.84 20.01 -1.49
C SER A 300 14.63 20.89 -2.72
N LEU A 301 13.60 21.72 -2.67
CA LEU A 301 13.14 22.57 -3.77
C LEU A 301 13.07 24.03 -3.31
N TYR A 302 12.92 24.92 -4.28
CA TYR A 302 12.84 26.36 -4.06
C TYR A 302 11.57 26.91 -4.72
N CYS A 303 10.87 27.79 -4.01
CA CYS A 303 9.67 28.44 -4.52
C CYS A 303 9.94 29.93 -4.76
N VAL A 304 9.50 30.42 -5.92
CA VAL A 304 9.72 31.81 -6.35
C VAL A 304 8.83 32.76 -5.54
N PRO A 305 9.41 33.66 -4.71
CA PRO A 305 8.67 34.67 -3.97
C PRO A 305 8.25 35.82 -4.89
N ALA A 306 7.35 36.68 -4.40
CA ALA A 306 6.90 37.86 -5.16
C ALA A 306 8.06 38.81 -5.51
N SER A 307 9.03 38.97 -4.62
CA SER A 307 10.18 39.87 -4.78
C SER A 307 11.13 39.48 -5.91
N MET A 308 11.14 38.21 -6.32
CA MET A 308 12.06 37.72 -7.37
C MET A 308 11.34 37.48 -8.71
N THR A 309 10.06 37.82 -8.84
CA THR A 309 9.28 37.55 -10.06
C THR A 309 9.89 38.16 -11.32
N LEU A 310 10.48 39.36 -11.23
CA LEU A 310 11.16 40.01 -12.35
C LEU A 310 12.39 39.24 -12.82
N LEU A 311 13.19 38.70 -11.89
CA LEU A 311 14.38 37.89 -12.22
C LEU A 311 13.99 36.61 -12.98
N PHE A 312 12.85 36.01 -12.61
CA PHE A 312 12.35 34.76 -13.20
C PHE A 312 11.40 34.97 -14.39
N GLN A 313 11.11 36.23 -14.77
CA GLN A 313 10.15 36.56 -15.83
C GLN A 313 10.53 35.93 -17.18
N GLU A 314 11.81 36.03 -17.56
CA GLU A 314 12.33 35.48 -18.83
C GLU A 314 12.34 33.95 -18.86
N SER A 315 12.40 33.30 -17.71
CA SER A 315 12.30 31.85 -17.60
C SER A 315 10.86 31.33 -17.63
N GLY A 316 9.86 32.22 -17.65
CA GLY A 316 8.44 31.87 -17.64
C GLY A 316 7.90 31.44 -16.27
N HIS A 317 8.72 31.48 -15.21
CA HIS A 317 8.31 31.09 -13.86
C HIS A 317 7.65 32.25 -13.12
N LYS A 318 6.44 32.01 -12.63
CA LYS A 318 5.64 32.98 -11.86
C LYS A 318 5.83 32.78 -10.36
N LYS A 319 5.31 33.72 -9.55
CA LYS A 319 5.21 33.56 -8.09
C LYS A 319 4.55 32.22 -7.75
N GLY A 320 5.19 31.43 -6.89
CA GLY A 320 4.70 30.12 -6.50
C GLY A 320 5.23 28.94 -7.32
N SER A 321 5.98 29.19 -8.40
CA SER A 321 6.64 28.13 -9.17
C SER A 321 7.68 27.43 -8.31
N ILE A 322 7.75 26.10 -8.42
CA ILE A 322 8.67 25.25 -7.66
C ILE A 322 9.80 24.83 -8.60
N LEU A 323 11.04 24.99 -8.15
CA LEU A 323 12.26 24.77 -8.93
C LEU A 323 13.28 23.98 -8.14
N GLU A 324 14.07 23.17 -8.84
CA GLU A 324 15.25 22.52 -8.28
C GLU A 324 16.45 23.49 -8.20
N GLY A 325 17.38 23.23 -7.28
CA GLY A 325 18.56 24.07 -7.14
C GLY A 325 19.47 24.08 -8.38
N GLY A 326 19.39 23.07 -9.24
CA GLY A 326 20.08 23.05 -10.54
C GLY A 326 19.44 24.00 -11.55
N GLU A 327 18.11 24.00 -11.62
CA GLU A 327 17.32 24.87 -12.51
C GLU A 327 17.49 26.34 -12.13
N VAL A 328 17.42 26.66 -10.83
CA VAL A 328 17.65 28.03 -10.33
C VAL A 328 19.00 28.56 -10.76
N ARG A 329 20.07 27.75 -10.62
CA ARG A 329 21.42 28.14 -11.05
C ARG A 329 21.47 28.40 -12.56
N MET A 330 20.86 27.54 -13.35
CA MET A 330 20.82 27.70 -14.81
C MET A 330 20.08 28.97 -15.22
N ILE A 331 18.94 29.25 -14.59
CA ILE A 331 18.13 30.46 -14.85
C ILE A 331 18.94 31.72 -14.54
N ILE A 332 19.61 31.78 -13.39
CA ILE A 332 20.42 32.94 -13.00
C ILE A 332 21.61 33.13 -13.95
N ILE A 333 22.30 32.04 -14.32
CA ILE A 333 23.41 32.11 -15.27
C ILE A 333 22.94 32.63 -16.64
N ASN A 334 21.80 32.14 -17.12
CA ASN A 334 21.22 32.59 -18.38
C ASN A 334 20.80 34.06 -18.32
N TYR A 335 20.20 34.49 -17.21
CA TYR A 335 19.85 35.89 -16.98
C TYR A 335 21.08 36.81 -17.07
N VAL A 336 22.15 36.47 -16.34
CA VAL A 336 23.38 37.28 -16.30
C VAL A 336 24.06 37.34 -17.67
N LYS A 337 24.13 36.22 -18.39
CA LYS A 337 24.73 36.17 -19.73
C LYS A 337 23.92 36.94 -20.76
N ARG A 338 22.59 36.88 -20.68
CA ARG A 338 21.70 37.52 -21.66
C ARG A 338 21.63 39.04 -21.50
N ASN A 339 21.83 39.54 -20.29
CA ASN A 339 21.87 40.97 -19.99
C ASN A 339 23.32 41.53 -20.01
N ASP A 340 24.29 40.76 -20.52
CA ASP A 340 25.71 41.15 -20.59
C ASP A 340 26.29 41.68 -19.26
N LEU A 341 25.87 41.07 -18.15
CA LEU A 341 26.24 41.51 -16.79
C LEU A 341 27.56 40.94 -16.29
N VAL A 342 28.24 40.10 -17.09
CA VAL A 342 29.56 39.56 -16.75
C VAL A 342 30.61 40.66 -16.87
N ASP A 343 31.48 40.78 -15.87
CA ASP A 343 32.53 41.78 -15.90
C ASP A 343 33.60 41.46 -16.98
N ALA A 344 33.99 42.50 -17.73
CA ALA A 344 34.91 42.36 -18.87
C ALA A 344 36.35 42.04 -18.43
N ASP A 345 36.77 42.57 -17.29
CA ASP A 345 38.13 42.41 -16.77
C ASP A 345 38.24 41.12 -15.93
N ASN A 346 37.15 40.72 -15.26
CA ASN A 346 37.12 39.52 -14.43
C ASN A 346 35.84 38.70 -14.62
N LYS A 347 35.93 37.59 -15.36
CA LYS A 347 34.80 36.67 -15.62
C LYS A 347 34.19 36.04 -14.37
N ASN A 348 34.86 36.09 -13.22
CA ASN A 348 34.32 35.60 -11.96
C ASN A 348 33.33 36.60 -11.31
N LEU A 349 33.33 37.87 -11.74
CA LEU A 349 32.49 38.92 -11.18
C LEU A 349 31.30 39.22 -12.10
N VAL A 350 30.16 39.49 -11.46
CA VAL A 350 28.91 39.87 -12.09
C VAL A 350 28.55 41.27 -11.62
N LYS A 351 28.30 42.18 -12.57
CA LYS A 351 27.77 43.52 -12.32
C LYS A 351 26.28 43.40 -11.99
N LEU A 352 25.86 44.02 -10.90
CA LEU A 352 24.46 43.96 -10.48
C LEU A 352 23.65 45.03 -11.20
N ASP A 353 22.58 44.60 -11.86
CA ASP A 353 21.58 45.48 -12.45
C ASP A 353 20.50 45.85 -11.40
N PRO A 354 19.59 46.79 -11.68
CA PRO A 354 18.57 47.19 -10.70
C PRO A 354 17.71 46.03 -10.18
N ILE A 355 17.42 45.04 -11.04
CA ILE A 355 16.60 43.88 -10.67
C ILE A 355 17.35 42.99 -9.67
N LEU A 356 18.63 42.68 -9.92
CA LEU A 356 19.45 41.93 -8.98
C LEU A 356 19.63 42.72 -7.68
N CYS A 357 19.96 44.01 -7.75
CA CYS A 357 20.10 44.86 -6.57
C CYS A 357 18.86 44.80 -5.67
N ASP A 358 17.66 44.99 -6.22
CA ASP A 358 16.42 45.01 -5.45
C ASP A 358 16.07 43.64 -4.82
N CYS A 359 16.44 42.53 -5.45
CA CYS A 359 16.00 41.21 -5.00
C CYS A 359 16.99 40.47 -4.08
N ILE A 360 18.30 40.69 -4.23
CA ILE A 360 19.33 39.96 -3.47
C ILE A 360 20.14 40.79 -2.48
N LEU A 361 20.22 42.11 -2.64
CA LEU A 361 21.00 42.94 -1.70
C LEU A 361 20.20 43.28 -0.45
N GLU A 362 20.93 43.49 0.64
CA GLU A 362 20.37 44.04 1.88
C GLU A 362 20.35 45.58 1.83
N LYS A 363 19.54 46.22 2.68
CA LYS A 363 19.34 47.68 2.66
C LYS A 363 20.63 48.51 2.81
N ASN A 364 21.63 47.96 3.50
CA ASN A 364 22.94 48.59 3.71
C ASN A 364 23.91 48.41 2.52
N GLU A 365 23.61 47.49 1.60
CA GLU A 365 24.47 47.16 0.46
C GLU A 365 23.99 47.80 -0.85
N GLN A 366 22.75 48.31 -0.90
CA GLN A 366 22.06 48.77 -2.11
C GLN A 366 22.85 49.76 -3.00
N HIS A 367 23.71 50.59 -2.41
CA HIS A 367 24.53 51.58 -3.13
C HIS A 367 26.05 51.35 -2.97
N THR A 368 26.43 50.28 -2.28
CA THR A 368 27.82 49.99 -1.91
C THR A 368 28.38 48.84 -2.75
N VAL A 369 27.56 47.82 -2.99
CA VAL A 369 27.98 46.59 -3.69
C VAL A 369 27.51 46.65 -5.14
N MET A 370 28.44 46.94 -6.05
CA MET A 370 28.15 47.03 -7.50
C MET A 370 28.48 45.73 -8.26
N LYS A 371 29.31 44.86 -7.68
CA LYS A 371 29.74 43.59 -8.28
C LYS A 371 29.74 42.49 -7.23
N LEU A 372 29.34 41.29 -7.61
CA LEU A 372 29.43 40.09 -6.76
C LEU A 372 30.09 38.93 -7.52
N PRO A 373 30.85 38.06 -6.83
CA PRO A 373 31.32 36.82 -7.43
C PRO A 373 30.15 35.86 -7.66
N TRP A 374 30.28 34.97 -8.66
CA TRP A 374 29.23 34.01 -9.02
C TRP A 374 28.72 33.18 -7.85
N ASP A 375 29.62 32.69 -7.00
CA ASP A 375 29.26 31.85 -5.86
C ASP A 375 28.37 32.60 -4.85
N SER A 376 28.71 33.85 -4.54
CA SER A 376 27.90 34.69 -3.66
C SER A 376 26.57 35.10 -4.29
N LEU A 377 26.54 35.39 -5.60
CA LEU A 377 25.31 35.67 -6.33
C LEU A 377 24.34 34.48 -6.24
N LEU A 378 24.81 33.29 -6.61
CA LEU A 378 23.99 32.08 -6.60
C LEU A 378 23.52 31.71 -5.19
N THR A 379 24.40 31.82 -4.20
CA THR A 379 24.06 31.54 -2.79
C THR A 379 22.99 32.51 -2.28
N ARG A 380 23.16 33.82 -2.49
CA ARG A 380 22.17 34.83 -2.09
C ARG A 380 20.83 34.62 -2.80
N CYS A 381 20.83 34.31 -4.10
CA CYS A 381 19.60 34.00 -4.81
C CYS A 381 18.88 32.78 -4.21
N LEU A 382 19.61 31.69 -3.91
CA LEU A 382 19.04 30.49 -3.30
C LEU A 382 18.49 30.74 -1.88
N GLU A 383 19.13 31.63 -1.11
CA GLU A 383 18.68 32.01 0.22
C GLU A 383 17.43 32.91 0.22
N LYS A 384 17.28 33.77 -0.80
CA LYS A 384 16.09 34.64 -0.97
C LYS A 384 14.86 33.87 -1.45
N LEU A 385 15.05 32.72 -2.12
CA LEU A 385 13.97 31.84 -2.51
C LEU A 385 13.32 31.17 -1.29
N GLN A 386 12.02 30.86 -1.37
CA GLN A 386 11.33 30.19 -0.28
C GLN A 386 11.70 28.71 -0.26
N PRO A 387 12.20 28.15 0.86
CA PRO A 387 12.51 26.73 0.94
C PRO A 387 11.21 25.92 0.85
N VAL A 388 11.24 24.88 0.03
CA VAL A 388 10.17 23.91 -0.16
C VAL A 388 10.81 22.53 -0.19
N TYR A 389 10.06 21.49 0.17
CA TYR A 389 10.51 20.12 -0.04
C TYR A 389 9.38 19.28 -0.61
N GLN A 390 9.76 18.30 -1.41
CA GLN A 390 8.88 17.29 -1.95
C GLN A 390 9.21 15.95 -1.29
N VAL A 391 8.18 15.28 -0.77
CA VAL A 391 8.28 13.95 -0.19
C VAL A 391 7.49 13.00 -1.07
N THR A 392 8.15 11.96 -1.57
CA THR A 392 7.52 10.92 -2.38
C THR A 392 7.57 9.61 -1.61
N PHE A 393 6.41 9.15 -1.14
CA PHE A 393 6.28 7.83 -0.52
C PHE A 393 6.10 6.77 -1.61
N PRO A 394 6.68 5.57 -1.46
CA PRO A 394 6.47 4.49 -2.42
C PRO A 394 4.97 4.21 -2.63
N GLY A 395 4.52 4.27 -3.89
CA GLY A 395 3.12 4.06 -4.27
C GLY A 395 2.18 5.24 -4.06
N GLN A 396 2.67 6.42 -3.64
CA GLN A 396 1.87 7.63 -3.49
C GLN A 396 2.37 8.77 -4.38
N GLU A 397 1.49 9.72 -4.69
CA GLU A 397 1.85 10.93 -5.42
C GLU A 397 2.79 11.83 -4.58
N PRO A 398 3.69 12.60 -5.23
CA PRO A 398 4.59 13.48 -4.51
C PRO A 398 3.87 14.59 -3.75
N ILE A 399 4.18 14.73 -2.46
CA ILE A 399 3.59 15.74 -1.59
C ILE A 399 4.58 16.89 -1.43
N VAL A 400 4.17 18.09 -1.84
CA VAL A 400 4.97 19.32 -1.70
C VAL A 400 4.58 20.05 -0.42
N LYS A 401 5.57 20.35 0.42
CA LYS A 401 5.40 21.10 1.67
C LYS A 401 6.34 22.31 1.72
N LYS A 402 5.82 23.42 2.25
CA LYS A 402 6.58 24.66 2.45
C LYS A 402 7.52 24.55 3.65
N GLY A 403 8.65 25.23 3.59
CA GLY A 403 9.67 25.24 4.63
C GLY A 403 10.80 24.26 4.35
N ARG A 404 11.62 24.03 5.37
CA ARG A 404 12.63 22.96 5.36
C ARG A 404 12.00 21.73 6.00
N ILE A 405 12.38 20.54 5.54
CA ILE A 405 11.96 19.31 6.20
C ILE A 405 12.46 19.31 7.64
N CYS A 406 11.55 19.10 8.58
CA CYS A 406 11.91 18.99 9.99
C CYS A 406 12.59 17.64 10.23
N PRO A 407 13.80 17.59 10.82
CA PRO A 407 14.40 16.33 11.22
C PRO A 407 13.59 15.68 12.34
N ILE A 408 13.69 14.35 12.46
CA ILE A 408 13.23 13.61 13.62
C ILE A 408 14.05 14.10 14.81
N ASP A 409 13.39 14.76 15.75
CA ASP A 409 14.05 15.36 16.91
C ASP A 409 13.93 14.42 18.11
N ILE A 410 15.08 14.00 18.63
CA ILE A 410 15.20 13.14 19.81
C ILE A 410 15.72 13.99 20.97
N THR A 411 14.89 14.16 22.00
CA THR A 411 15.25 14.92 23.19
C THR A 411 15.17 14.06 24.44
N LEU A 412 16.05 14.34 25.41
CA LEU A 412 15.98 13.75 26.73
C LEU A 412 15.41 14.79 27.69
N ALA A 413 14.27 14.49 28.29
CA ALA A 413 13.62 15.31 29.29
C ALA A 413 13.74 14.66 30.68
N GLN A 414 14.00 15.47 31.69
CA GLN A 414 13.97 15.06 33.10
C GLN A 414 12.58 15.40 33.65
N ARG A 415 11.77 14.41 34.04
CA ARG A 415 10.37 14.65 34.50
C ARG A 415 10.16 14.55 36.00
N ALA A 416 11.00 13.78 36.69
CA ALA A 416 11.01 13.67 38.15
C ALA A 416 12.44 13.48 38.64
N SER A 417 12.66 13.46 39.97
CA SER A 417 13.97 13.23 40.55
C SER A 417 14.60 11.94 39.99
N ASN A 418 15.72 12.09 39.26
CA ASN A 418 16.46 11.04 38.55
C ASN A 418 15.71 10.21 37.47
N LYS A 419 14.45 10.53 37.13
CA LYS A 419 13.73 9.91 36.00
C LYS A 419 13.88 10.68 34.69
N LYS A 420 14.64 10.09 33.76
CA LYS A 420 14.77 10.54 32.36
C LYS A 420 13.68 9.92 31.50
N VAL A 421 13.24 10.68 30.51
CA VAL A 421 12.29 10.27 29.46
C VAL A 421 12.86 10.69 28.12
N THR A 422 12.84 9.78 27.15
CA THR A 422 13.20 10.06 25.76
C THR A 422 11.96 10.50 25.01
N VAL A 423 12.02 11.64 24.34
CA VAL A 423 10.90 12.21 23.57
C VAL A 423 11.31 12.30 22.10
N VAL A 424 10.45 11.81 21.22
CA VAL A 424 10.66 11.75 19.77
C VAL A 424 9.57 12.54 19.06
N ARG A 425 9.96 13.46 18.18
CA ARG A 425 9.06 14.36 17.44
C ARG A 425 9.27 14.25 15.93
N ASN A 426 8.31 14.76 15.16
CA ASN A 426 8.34 14.85 13.69
C ASN A 426 8.39 13.49 12.96
N LEU A 427 7.90 12.41 13.57
CA LEU A 427 7.81 11.09 12.91
C LEU A 427 6.90 11.13 11.68
N GLU A 428 5.78 11.83 11.80
CA GLU A 428 4.76 11.99 10.74
C GLU A 428 5.31 12.66 9.47
N ALA A 429 6.38 13.48 9.59
CA ALA A 429 7.03 14.10 8.44
C ALA A 429 7.71 13.08 7.51
N TYR A 430 8.03 11.90 8.04
CA TYR A 430 8.65 10.77 7.34
C TYR A 430 7.66 9.62 7.10
N GLY A 431 6.35 9.86 7.28
CA GLY A 431 5.30 8.85 7.09
C GLY A 431 5.31 7.75 8.15
N LEU A 432 5.98 7.96 9.28
CA LEU A 432 6.01 7.03 10.40
C LEU A 432 4.83 7.31 11.33
N ASP A 433 3.99 6.30 11.56
CA ASP A 433 2.90 6.38 12.52
C ASP A 433 3.44 6.37 13.97
N PRO A 434 3.19 7.43 14.77
CA PRO A 434 3.64 7.51 16.16
C PRO A 434 3.15 6.35 17.04
N CYS A 435 1.95 5.82 16.80
CA CYS A 435 1.39 4.71 17.57
C CYS A 435 2.12 3.39 17.29
N SER A 436 2.30 3.04 16.01
CA SER A 436 3.09 1.87 15.61
C SER A 436 4.54 1.96 16.12
N VAL A 437 5.20 3.11 15.96
CA VAL A 437 6.57 3.33 16.47
C VAL A 437 6.64 3.18 17.99
N ALA A 438 5.63 3.67 18.73
CA ALA A 438 5.58 3.52 20.18
C ALA A 438 5.48 2.04 20.60
N ALA A 439 4.67 1.23 19.92
CA ALA A 439 4.53 -0.20 20.20
C ALA A 439 5.85 -0.97 19.94
N ILE A 440 6.51 -0.70 18.82
CA ILE A 440 7.82 -1.28 18.48
C ILE A 440 8.86 -0.91 19.54
N LEU A 441 8.89 0.36 19.94
CA LEU A 441 9.84 0.82 20.95
C LEU A 441 9.53 0.29 22.36
N GLN A 442 8.25 0.11 22.70
CA GLN A 442 7.85 -0.50 23.97
C GLN A 442 8.40 -1.92 24.10
N GLN A 443 8.25 -2.73 23.04
CA GLN A 443 8.79 -4.09 23.00
C GLN A 443 10.32 -4.10 22.95
N ARG A 444 10.94 -3.21 22.17
CA ARG A 444 12.40 -3.20 22.00
C ARG A 444 13.15 -2.66 23.21
N CYS A 445 12.62 -1.62 23.86
CA CYS A 445 13.25 -0.98 25.01
C CYS A 445 12.82 -1.65 26.33
N GLN A 446 11.82 -2.54 26.30
CA GLN A 446 11.23 -3.15 27.51
C GLN A 446 10.83 -2.08 28.54
N ALA A 447 10.26 -0.97 28.05
CA ALA A 447 9.94 0.22 28.83
C ALA A 447 8.61 0.80 28.37
N SER A 448 7.89 1.49 29.27
CA SER A 448 6.63 2.16 28.93
C SER A 448 6.86 3.21 27.84
N ALA A 449 6.07 3.12 26.76
CA ALA A 449 6.02 4.11 25.68
C ALA A 449 4.60 4.68 25.57
N THR A 450 4.49 6.00 25.46
CA THR A 450 3.20 6.70 25.36
C THR A 450 3.24 7.73 24.22
N VAL A 451 2.10 7.90 23.56
CA VAL A 451 1.92 8.93 22.52
C VAL A 451 1.17 10.10 23.15
N THR A 452 1.69 11.31 22.95
CA THR A 452 1.09 12.54 23.47
C THR A 452 1.09 13.62 22.39
N PRO A 453 0.20 14.62 22.46
CA PRO A 453 0.28 15.79 21.59
C PRO A 453 1.62 16.51 21.76
N ALA A 454 2.26 16.87 20.66
CA ALA A 454 3.50 17.63 20.68
C ALA A 454 3.20 19.13 20.85
N PRO A 455 3.98 19.86 21.65
CA PRO A 455 3.78 21.29 21.84
C PRO A 455 4.22 22.08 20.61
N GLY A 456 3.38 23.03 20.17
CA GLY A 456 3.72 24.04 19.17
C GLY A 456 3.14 23.83 17.77
N ALA A 457 2.64 22.63 17.43
CA ALA A 457 1.95 22.38 16.15
C ALA A 457 0.61 21.69 16.37
N LYS A 458 -0.42 22.17 15.65
CA LYS A 458 -1.78 21.61 15.69
C LYS A 458 -1.74 20.18 15.13
N ASP A 459 -2.30 19.24 15.88
CA ASP A 459 -2.43 17.82 15.54
C ASP A 459 -1.12 17.02 15.35
N SER A 460 0.03 17.57 15.78
CA SER A 460 1.28 16.81 15.77
C SER A 460 1.42 15.93 17.02
N LEU A 461 1.89 14.69 16.85
CA LEU A 461 2.10 13.75 17.94
C LEU A 461 3.60 13.58 18.25
N GLN A 462 3.90 13.26 19.51
CA GLN A 462 5.24 12.88 19.98
C GLN A 462 5.18 11.57 20.76
N VAL A 463 6.20 10.74 20.59
CA VAL A 463 6.37 9.49 21.32
C VAL A 463 7.28 9.73 22.51
N GLN A 464 6.89 9.24 23.69
CA GLN A 464 7.64 9.35 24.93
C GLN A 464 7.97 7.95 25.44
N ILE A 465 9.25 7.67 25.71
CA ILE A 465 9.71 6.38 26.21
C ILE A 465 10.42 6.59 27.54
N GLN A 466 10.09 5.78 28.54
CA GLN A 466 10.73 5.85 29.85
C GLN A 466 12.22 5.44 29.77
N GLY A 467 13.08 6.23 30.42
CA GLY A 467 14.53 6.05 30.42
C GLY A 467 15.25 6.78 29.27
N ASN A 468 16.56 6.55 29.16
CA ASN A 468 17.37 7.04 28.04
C ASN A 468 17.49 5.93 26.99
N GLN A 469 16.69 6.02 25.93
CA GLN A 469 16.54 4.98 24.90
C GLN A 469 17.09 5.41 23.53
N VAL A 470 17.92 6.47 23.49
CA VAL A 470 18.44 7.05 22.25
C VAL A 470 19.22 6.02 21.41
N HIS A 471 19.90 5.06 22.02
CA HIS A 471 20.60 3.98 21.30
C HIS A 471 19.62 3.06 20.54
N HIS A 472 18.51 2.67 21.17
CA HIS A 472 17.49 1.85 20.53
C HIS A 472 16.79 2.60 19.39
N LEU A 473 16.55 3.91 19.56
CA LEU A 473 16.06 4.77 18.48
C LEU A 473 17.04 4.90 17.33
N SER A 474 18.33 5.07 17.63
CA SER A 474 19.37 5.10 16.60
C SER A 474 19.34 3.83 15.76
N ARG A 475 19.16 2.68 16.41
CA ARG A 475 19.07 1.37 15.75
C ARG A 475 17.83 1.26 14.88
N LEU A 476 16.67 1.60 15.43
CA LEU A 476 15.38 1.57 14.71
C LEU A 476 15.40 2.48 13.48
N LEU A 477 15.81 3.74 13.64
CA LEU A 477 15.74 4.74 12.59
C LEU A 477 16.81 4.53 11.50
N LEU A 478 18.04 4.14 11.87
CA LEU A 478 19.15 4.00 10.92
C LEU A 478 19.26 2.60 10.30
N GLU A 479 18.98 1.52 11.06
CA GLU A 479 19.15 0.14 10.56
C GLU A 479 17.85 -0.39 9.95
N GLU A 480 16.72 -0.26 10.66
CA GLU A 480 15.45 -0.85 10.21
C GLU A 480 14.72 0.07 9.22
N TYR A 481 14.57 1.35 9.55
CA TYR A 481 13.94 2.32 8.65
C TYR A 481 14.89 2.95 7.63
N GLN A 482 16.20 2.70 7.76
CA GLN A 482 17.22 3.13 6.81
C GLN A 482 17.18 4.65 6.51
N LEU A 483 16.78 5.46 7.50
CA LEU A 483 16.68 6.90 7.34
C LEU A 483 18.09 7.52 7.32
N PRO A 484 18.36 8.46 6.39
CA PRO A 484 19.64 9.16 6.37
C PRO A 484 19.91 9.91 7.67
N ARG A 485 21.12 9.79 8.23
CA ARG A 485 21.51 10.43 9.49
C ARG A 485 21.29 11.95 9.53
N LYS A 486 21.34 12.63 8.37
CA LYS A 486 21.04 14.08 8.24
C LYS A 486 19.61 14.47 8.66
N HIS A 487 18.69 13.51 8.67
CA HIS A 487 17.29 13.70 9.03
C HIS A 487 16.97 13.39 10.49
N ILE A 488 17.99 13.10 11.32
CA ILE A 488 17.80 12.73 12.72
C ILE A 488 18.69 13.63 13.60
N GLN A 489 18.09 14.28 14.59
CA GLN A 489 18.78 15.11 15.58
C GLN A 489 18.70 14.48 16.97
N GLY A 490 19.70 14.72 17.81
CA GLY A 490 19.71 14.25 19.20
C GLY A 490 20.38 12.89 19.44
N LEU A 491 20.89 12.23 18.38
CA LEU A 491 21.60 10.95 18.49
C LEU A 491 22.90 11.07 19.31
N GLU A 492 23.49 12.26 19.39
CA GLU A 492 24.69 12.53 20.19
C GLU A 492 24.44 12.43 21.70
N LYS A 493 23.18 12.46 22.14
CA LYS A 493 22.77 12.31 23.55
C LYS A 493 22.66 10.85 23.98
N ALA A 494 23.02 9.92 23.10
CA ALA A 494 23.04 8.50 23.42
C ALA A 494 23.97 8.18 24.61
N PRO A 495 23.61 7.20 25.45
CA PRO A 495 24.55 6.67 26.43
C PRO A 495 25.79 6.17 25.68
N LYS A 496 26.97 6.69 26.03
CA LYS A 496 28.21 6.19 25.42
C LYS A 496 28.32 4.69 25.73
N PRO A 497 28.66 3.83 24.76
CA PRO A 497 29.03 2.45 25.07
C PRO A 497 30.20 2.54 26.04
N GLY A 498 30.01 2.04 27.26
CA GLY A 498 31.08 2.01 28.25
C GLY A 498 32.28 1.34 27.60
N LYS A 499 33.43 2.01 27.54
CA LYS A 499 34.71 1.34 27.27
C LYS A 499 34.79 0.23 28.29
N LYS A 500 34.63 -1.03 27.85
CA LYS A 500 35.02 -2.19 28.66
C LYS A 500 36.50 -1.96 28.98
N LYS A 501 36.79 -1.67 30.25
CA LYS A 501 38.15 -1.69 30.78
C LYS A 501 38.59 -3.13 30.88
#